data_AF-A0A507QS20-F1
#
_entry.id   AF-A0A507QS20-F1
#
_cell.length_a   1.000
_cell.length_b   1.000
_cell.length_c   1.000
_cell.angle_alpha   90.00
_cell.angle_beta   90.00
_cell.angle_gamma   90.00
#
_symmetry.space_group_name_H-M   'P 1'
#
loop_
_entity.id
_entity.type
_entity.pdbx_description
1 polymer ?
#
loop_
_entity_poly.entity_id
_entity_poly.type
_entity_poly.pdbx_seq_one_letter_code
_entity_poly.pdbx_strand_id
1 'polypeptide(L)'
;MTEPISSGPKADISKRKLNPRSTTLLPLLTFAPSVSLRSHWVSSTMISRASAPSAASVAHLSSRSLRSQAVRSFATVQEGAPPVHHHGGLKDQDRIFTNLYGHHGTDLKSAMKYGDWYKTKEIVLKGDDWLISELKASGLRGRGGAGFPSGLKYSFMNFKGWDKDPRPRYLVVNADEGEPGTCKDREIIRKDPQKLIEGCLVVGRAMNANAAYIYIRGEFYHEATVLQRAINEAYEAGLIGKNACGTGYDFDVYIHRGMGAYVCGEETSLIESLEGKAGKPRLKPPFPAAVGLFGCPSTVTNVETVAVTPTIMRRGASWFSSFGRERNAGTKLFCISGHVNNPCTVEEEMSIPLRELIEKHCGGVRGGWDNLLAVIPGGSSTPILPKSVCDNQVMDFDALKDSQSGLGTAAVIVMDKSTDVVRSISRLSSFYRHESCGQCTPCREGSKWTMQMMQRLEKGQAKQREIDMLQELTKQVEGHTICALGEAFAWPIQGLIRHFRPELEARIKKYEEELGNKEPFAGGWNPDSRAEGKSISPGM
;
A
#
# COMPACT_ATOMS: atom_id res chain seq x y z
N MET A 1 39.52 -17.91 -55.73
CA MET A 1 39.13 -19.32 -55.61
C MET A 1 37.98 -19.35 -54.60
N THR A 2 36.71 -19.18 -55.00
CA THR A 2 35.75 -20.23 -55.47
C THR A 2 35.63 -21.36 -54.44
N GLU A 3 34.51 -21.70 -53.80
CA GLU A 3 33.08 -21.39 -53.91
C GLU A 3 32.36 -21.81 -52.58
N PRO A 4 31.07 -21.43 -52.37
CA PRO A 4 30.22 -21.74 -51.20
C PRO A 4 29.31 -22.98 -51.44
N ILE A 5 28.34 -23.27 -50.53
CA ILE A 5 27.12 -24.13 -50.59
C ILE A 5 26.88 -24.69 -49.15
N SER A 6 25.71 -24.78 -48.50
CA SER A 6 24.32 -24.97 -48.96
C SER A 6 23.30 -24.42 -47.93
N SER A 7 22.14 -24.06 -48.47
CA SER A 7 20.86 -23.78 -47.82
C SER A 7 20.00 -25.03 -47.57
N GLY A 8 19.19 -25.01 -46.51
CA GLY A 8 17.96 -25.82 -46.39
C GLY A 8 17.30 -25.73 -45.01
N PRO A 9 16.01 -26.05 -44.84
CA PRO A 9 14.86 -25.69 -45.68
C PRO A 9 13.75 -24.96 -44.90
N LYS A 10 12.88 -24.26 -45.65
CA LYS A 10 11.62 -23.63 -45.18
C LYS A 10 10.58 -24.68 -44.83
N ALA A 11 9.88 -24.52 -43.70
CA ALA A 11 8.70 -25.31 -43.35
C ALA A 11 7.41 -24.52 -43.67
N ASP A 12 6.55 -25.19 -44.43
CA ASP A 12 5.31 -24.71 -45.04
C ASP A 12 4.12 -24.80 -44.06
N ILE A 13 3.22 -23.83 -44.18
CA ILE A 13 1.99 -23.69 -43.39
C ILE A 13 0.87 -24.38 -44.17
N SER A 14 0.33 -25.48 -43.66
CA SER A 14 -1.02 -25.88 -44.06
C SER A 14 -1.82 -26.63 -42.99
N LYS A 15 -3.00 -26.06 -42.73
CA LYS A 15 -4.30 -26.71 -42.47
C LYS A 15 -4.34 -27.80 -41.39
N ARG A 16 -4.71 -27.40 -40.16
CA ARG A 16 -5.42 -28.30 -39.21
C ARG A 16 -6.89 -27.89 -39.10
N LYS A 17 -7.76 -28.80 -39.53
CA LYS A 17 -9.22 -28.78 -39.36
C LYS A 17 -9.56 -28.97 -37.88
N LEU A 18 -10.41 -28.08 -37.35
CA LEU A 18 -11.09 -28.21 -36.07
C LEU A 18 -12.29 -29.16 -36.23
N ASN A 19 -12.46 -30.07 -35.28
CA ASN A 19 -13.63 -30.95 -35.17
C ASN A 19 -14.25 -30.73 -33.77
N PRO A 20 -15.56 -30.42 -33.62
CA PRO A 20 -16.14 -30.04 -32.34
C PRO A 20 -17.02 -31.15 -31.77
N ARG A 21 -16.59 -31.85 -30.70
CA ARG A 21 -17.47 -32.61 -29.80
C ARG A 21 -16.83 -32.84 -28.43
N SER A 22 -17.33 -32.19 -27.38
CA SER A 22 -18.03 -32.87 -26.28
C SER A 22 -18.42 -31.85 -25.20
N THR A 23 -19.72 -31.65 -25.07
CA THR A 23 -20.39 -30.86 -24.06
C THR A 23 -20.42 -31.68 -22.77
N THR A 24 -19.81 -31.18 -21.69
CA THR A 24 -20.03 -31.72 -20.34
C THR A 24 -20.45 -30.57 -19.44
N LEU A 25 -21.74 -30.59 -19.11
CA LEU A 25 -22.41 -29.68 -18.18
C LEU A 25 -21.92 -29.93 -16.75
N LEU A 26 -21.53 -28.88 -16.04
CA LEU A 26 -21.46 -28.82 -14.59
C LEU A 26 -22.30 -27.62 -14.11
N PRO A 27 -23.00 -27.74 -12.97
CA PRO A 27 -24.24 -27.01 -12.73
C PRO A 27 -24.01 -25.58 -12.22
N LEU A 28 -24.83 -24.68 -12.73
CA LEU A 28 -24.99 -23.31 -12.23
C LEU A 28 -25.57 -23.34 -10.80
N LEU A 29 -24.84 -22.73 -9.86
CA LEU A 29 -25.38 -22.27 -8.59
C LEU A 29 -26.25 -21.04 -8.85
N THR A 30 -27.56 -21.23 -8.84
CA THR A 30 -28.57 -20.17 -8.85
C THR A 30 -28.62 -19.47 -7.50
N PHE A 31 -28.22 -18.21 -7.43
CA PHE A 31 -28.58 -17.30 -6.32
C PHE A 31 -29.83 -16.52 -6.73
N ALA A 32 -30.94 -16.77 -6.05
CA ALA A 32 -32.14 -15.94 -6.11
C ALA A 32 -32.01 -14.77 -5.10
N PRO A 33 -32.40 -13.53 -5.45
CA PRO A 33 -32.45 -12.43 -4.49
C PRO A 33 -33.76 -12.48 -3.69
N SER A 34 -33.66 -12.57 -2.37
CA SER A 34 -34.79 -12.37 -1.46
C SER A 34 -35.07 -10.88 -1.30
N VAL A 35 -36.21 -10.43 -1.82
CA VAL A 35 -36.79 -9.10 -1.57
C VAL A 35 -37.40 -9.11 -0.18
N SER A 36 -36.97 -8.20 0.70
CA SER A 36 -37.60 -7.93 2.00
C SER A 36 -38.33 -6.59 1.94
N LEU A 37 -39.64 -6.65 2.20
CA LEU A 37 -40.59 -5.55 2.21
C LEU A 37 -40.47 -4.71 3.50
N ARG A 38 -40.58 -3.39 3.32
CA ARG A 38 -40.70 -2.37 4.36
C ARG A 38 -42.01 -2.52 5.14
N SER A 39 -41.98 -2.23 6.44
CA SER A 39 -43.16 -1.83 7.22
C SER A 39 -42.87 -0.55 8.01
N HIS A 40 -43.76 0.43 7.84
CA HIS A 40 -43.81 1.71 8.55
C HIS A 40 -44.16 1.55 10.03
N TRP A 41 -43.65 2.44 10.88
CA TRP A 41 -44.34 2.89 12.09
C TRP A 41 -44.20 4.40 12.28
N VAL A 42 -45.30 5.00 12.72
CA VAL A 42 -45.64 6.41 12.74
C VAL A 42 -45.29 7.06 14.09
N SER A 43 -45.05 8.36 14.00
CA SER A 43 -44.77 9.37 15.03
C SER A 43 -45.79 9.46 16.19
N SER A 44 -45.33 9.91 17.36
CA SER A 44 -46.15 10.70 18.30
C SER A 44 -45.29 11.63 19.17
N THR A 45 -45.80 12.85 19.30
CA THR A 45 -45.26 14.07 19.91
C THR A 45 -45.85 14.27 21.31
N MET A 46 -45.14 14.89 22.27
CA MET A 46 -45.64 15.85 23.30
C MET A 46 -44.43 16.53 23.99
N ILE A 47 -44.17 17.84 23.79
CA ILE A 47 -44.58 19.07 24.55
C ILE A 47 -43.96 19.25 25.96
N SER A 48 -42.94 20.10 26.01
CA SER A 48 -42.62 21.26 26.88
C SER A 48 -43.14 21.36 28.34
N ARG A 49 -42.23 21.75 29.27
CA ARG A 49 -42.34 23.01 30.04
C ARG A 49 -41.06 23.35 30.83
N ALA A 50 -40.71 24.63 30.82
CA ALA A 50 -39.65 25.26 31.61
C ALA A 50 -40.27 26.19 32.67
N SER A 51 -39.59 26.37 33.82
CA SER A 51 -39.69 27.58 34.67
C SER A 51 -38.71 27.55 35.86
N ALA A 52 -38.02 28.67 36.08
CA ALA A 52 -37.29 29.11 37.28
C ALA A 52 -38.01 30.36 37.87
N PRO A 53 -37.45 31.19 38.80
CA PRO A 53 -36.63 31.03 40.02
C PRO A 53 -37.20 31.82 41.26
N SER A 54 -36.55 31.79 42.44
CA SER A 54 -36.58 32.86 43.51
C SER A 54 -35.67 32.43 44.71
N ALA A 55 -34.56 33.08 45.10
CA ALA A 55 -34.29 34.33 45.84
C ALA A 55 -34.15 34.23 47.39
N ALA A 56 -32.89 34.41 47.84
CA ALA A 56 -32.32 35.12 49.02
C ALA A 56 -32.87 35.00 50.48
N SER A 57 -31.94 34.83 51.45
CA SER A 57 -31.85 35.61 52.71
C SER A 57 -30.50 35.43 53.44
N VAL A 58 -30.15 36.42 54.27
CA VAL A 58 -28.83 36.88 54.76
C VAL A 58 -28.67 36.63 56.28
N ALA A 59 -27.45 36.42 56.82
CA ALA A 59 -26.91 37.12 58.04
C ALA A 59 -25.51 36.66 58.55
N HIS A 60 -24.63 37.66 58.68
CA HIS A 60 -23.62 38.01 59.72
C HIS A 60 -22.43 37.13 60.19
N LEU A 61 -21.24 37.60 59.76
CA LEU A 61 -19.92 37.86 60.41
C LEU A 61 -19.60 37.38 61.85
N SER A 62 -18.41 36.77 62.00
CA SER A 62 -17.44 37.06 63.08
C SER A 62 -16.00 36.71 62.65
N SER A 63 -15.05 37.51 63.10
CA SER A 63 -13.67 37.61 62.63
C SER A 63 -12.68 36.77 63.46
N ARG A 64 -11.63 36.25 62.81
CA ARG A 64 -10.26 36.21 63.38
C ARG A 64 -9.21 36.01 62.29
N SER A 65 -8.25 36.93 62.32
CA SER A 65 -7.09 37.05 61.44
C SER A 65 -6.00 36.05 61.84
N LEU A 66 -5.51 35.28 60.88
CA LEU A 66 -4.18 34.67 60.91
C LEU A 66 -3.52 34.89 59.55
N ARG A 67 -2.39 35.60 59.56
CA ARG A 67 -1.54 35.89 58.41
C ARG A 67 -0.92 34.58 57.90
N SER A 68 -1.17 34.22 56.63
CA SER A 68 -0.28 33.33 55.87
C SER A 68 0.20 34.05 54.62
N GLN A 69 1.50 33.94 54.35
CA GLN A 69 2.20 34.60 53.25
C GLN A 69 1.57 34.25 51.89
N ALA A 70 1.26 35.27 51.09
CA ALA A 70 0.79 35.10 49.72
C ALA A 70 1.99 34.79 48.81
N VAL A 71 2.17 33.51 48.45
CA VAL A 71 2.93 33.13 47.27
C VAL A 71 2.00 33.31 46.07
N ARG A 72 2.33 34.25 45.18
CA ARG A 72 1.60 34.42 43.91
C ARG A 72 1.86 33.19 43.04
N SER A 73 0.89 32.29 42.98
CA SER A 73 0.83 31.26 41.94
C SER A 73 0.30 31.92 40.66
N PHE A 74 1.08 31.82 39.58
CA PHE A 74 0.63 32.19 38.24
C PHE A 74 -0.52 31.25 37.86
N ALA A 75 -1.71 31.81 37.61
CA ALA A 75 -2.83 31.07 37.07
C ALA A 75 -2.46 30.56 35.67
N THR A 76 -2.12 29.28 35.56
CA THR A 76 -2.07 28.58 34.29
C THR A 76 -3.51 28.47 33.78
N VAL A 77 -3.77 29.07 32.62
CA VAL A 77 -4.97 28.80 31.83
C VAL A 77 -4.97 27.29 31.58
N GLN A 78 -5.95 26.57 32.13
CA GLN A 78 -6.26 25.23 31.65
C GLN A 78 -6.74 25.39 30.22
N GLU A 79 -5.83 25.23 29.25
CA GLU A 79 -6.23 24.85 27.90
C GLU A 79 -6.98 23.52 28.06
N GLY A 80 -8.29 23.56 27.85
CA GLY A 80 -9.10 22.36 27.78
C GLY A 80 -8.46 21.42 26.76
N ALA A 81 -8.34 20.13 27.11
CA ALA A 81 -7.85 19.13 26.18
C ALA A 81 -8.57 19.29 24.83
N PRO A 82 -7.85 19.31 23.69
CA PRO A 82 -8.47 19.44 22.39
C PRO A 82 -9.57 18.38 22.23
N PRO A 83 -10.68 18.70 21.55
CA PRO A 83 -11.76 17.74 21.36
C PRO A 83 -11.21 16.44 20.79
N VAL A 84 -11.60 15.31 21.39
CA VAL A 84 -11.20 13.98 20.91
C VAL A 84 -11.88 13.77 19.55
N HIS A 85 -11.14 13.99 18.48
CA HIS A 85 -11.59 13.67 17.13
C HIS A 85 -11.59 12.15 16.95
N HIS A 86 -12.76 11.58 16.71
CA HIS A 86 -12.89 10.21 16.22
C HIS A 86 -12.75 10.23 14.69
N HIS A 87 -11.74 9.52 14.18
CA HIS A 87 -11.48 9.37 12.75
C HIS A 87 -12.12 8.09 12.21
N GLY A 88 -12.55 8.13 10.95
CA GLY A 88 -13.41 7.12 10.34
C GLY A 88 -14.80 7.68 10.03
N GLY A 89 -15.60 6.98 9.25
CA GLY A 89 -16.95 7.47 8.90
C GLY A 89 -16.95 8.37 7.67
N LEU A 90 -16.05 8.11 6.72
CA LEU A 90 -16.00 8.79 5.44
C LEU A 90 -17.35 8.67 4.73
N LYS A 91 -17.97 9.82 4.48
CA LYS A 91 -19.26 9.89 3.78
C LYS A 91 -19.05 9.54 2.32
N ASP A 92 -20.06 8.96 1.67
CA ASP A 92 -19.94 8.53 0.28
C ASP A 92 -19.64 9.68 -0.69
N GLN A 93 -20.14 10.88 -0.40
CA GLN A 93 -19.83 12.10 -1.15
C GLN A 93 -18.36 12.55 -1.04
N ASP A 94 -17.65 12.11 0.00
CA ASP A 94 -16.25 12.43 0.27
C ASP A 94 -15.28 11.37 -0.26
N ARG A 95 -15.79 10.23 -0.75
CA ARG A 95 -14.99 9.21 -1.43
C ARG A 95 -14.49 9.74 -2.77
N ILE A 96 -13.18 9.68 -2.99
CA ILE A 96 -12.53 10.09 -4.24
C ILE A 96 -12.77 9.05 -5.33
N PHE A 97 -12.74 7.76 -4.98
CA PHE A 97 -12.85 6.64 -5.91
C PHE A 97 -14.31 6.18 -5.99
N THR A 98 -15.15 6.98 -6.62
CA THR A 98 -16.61 6.76 -6.66
C THR A 98 -17.03 5.51 -7.43
N ASN A 99 -16.24 5.08 -8.43
CA ASN A 99 -16.49 3.86 -9.19
C ASN A 99 -15.65 2.66 -8.72
N LEU A 100 -15.13 2.66 -7.48
CA LEU A 100 -14.21 1.62 -6.96
C LEU A 100 -14.76 0.19 -7.08
N TYR A 101 -16.07 0.00 -7.14
CA TYR A 101 -16.71 -1.31 -7.28
C TYR A 101 -17.16 -1.64 -8.71
N GLY A 102 -17.03 -0.72 -9.66
CA GLY A 102 -17.38 -0.95 -11.07
C GLY A 102 -18.89 -0.96 -11.33
N HIS A 103 -19.67 -0.20 -10.54
CA HIS A 103 -21.11 -0.05 -10.75
C HIS A 103 -21.44 0.81 -11.97
N HIS A 104 -20.47 1.58 -12.46
CA HIS A 104 -20.60 2.47 -13.61
C HIS A 104 -19.60 2.11 -14.71
N GLY A 105 -19.86 2.59 -15.93
CA GLY A 105 -18.97 2.40 -17.07
C GLY A 105 -17.60 3.04 -16.84
N THR A 106 -16.57 2.44 -17.45
CA THR A 106 -15.17 2.89 -17.36
C THR A 106 -14.80 3.85 -18.50
N ASP A 107 -15.75 4.16 -19.36
CA ASP A 107 -15.59 5.02 -20.54
C ASP A 107 -15.56 6.51 -20.13
N LEU A 108 -14.98 7.34 -21.00
CA LEU A 108 -14.87 8.78 -20.80
C LEU A 108 -16.21 9.46 -20.47
N LYS A 109 -17.29 9.09 -21.15
CA LYS A 109 -18.61 9.71 -20.93
C LYS A 109 -19.13 9.39 -19.53
N SER A 110 -18.92 8.17 -19.04
CA SER A 110 -19.25 7.78 -17.66
C SER A 110 -18.37 8.54 -16.66
N ALA A 111 -17.05 8.60 -16.87
CA ALA A 111 -16.11 9.28 -16.00
C ALA A 111 -16.43 10.78 -15.81
N MET A 112 -16.72 11.49 -16.91
CA MET A 112 -17.07 12.92 -16.87
C MET A 112 -18.32 13.23 -16.05
N LYS A 113 -19.30 12.31 -16.00
CA LYS A 113 -20.50 12.48 -15.16
C LYS A 113 -20.19 12.49 -13.67
N TYR A 114 -19.13 11.80 -13.26
CA TYR A 114 -18.68 11.72 -11.87
C TYR A 114 -17.59 12.75 -11.53
N GLY A 115 -17.33 13.69 -12.44
CA GLY A 115 -16.48 14.85 -12.20
C GLY A 115 -15.04 14.69 -12.66
N ASP A 116 -14.68 13.59 -13.33
CA ASP A 116 -13.37 13.50 -13.99
C ASP A 116 -13.32 14.45 -15.17
N TRP A 117 -12.13 14.99 -15.43
CA TRP A 117 -11.88 16.00 -16.44
C TRP A 117 -12.64 17.33 -16.22
N TYR A 118 -13.29 17.51 -15.06
CA TYR A 118 -13.99 18.75 -14.74
C TYR A 118 -12.98 19.86 -14.38
N LYS A 119 -13.00 20.95 -15.16
CA LYS A 119 -12.13 22.12 -15.01
C LYS A 119 -10.63 21.83 -15.04
N THR A 120 -10.22 20.73 -15.68
CA THR A 120 -8.81 20.35 -15.77
C THR A 120 -7.98 21.39 -16.52
N LYS A 121 -8.56 22.03 -17.55
CA LYS A 121 -7.94 23.15 -18.27
C LYS A 121 -7.55 24.27 -17.32
N GLU A 122 -8.49 24.72 -16.49
CA GLU A 122 -8.27 25.79 -15.52
C GLU A 122 -7.25 25.38 -14.46
N ILE A 123 -7.29 24.13 -13.99
CA ILE A 123 -6.30 23.58 -13.04
C ILE A 123 -4.89 23.63 -13.65
N VAL A 124 -4.72 23.18 -14.89
CA VAL A 124 -3.43 23.19 -15.60
C VAL A 124 -2.91 24.61 -15.83
N LEU A 125 -3.80 25.55 -16.16
CA LEU A 125 -3.46 26.95 -16.40
C LEU A 125 -3.07 27.74 -15.13
N LYS A 126 -3.41 27.26 -13.93
CA LYS A 126 -2.93 27.88 -12.68
C LYS A 126 -1.42 27.75 -12.47
N GLY A 127 -0.78 26.82 -13.17
CA GLY A 127 0.67 26.67 -13.18
C GLY A 127 1.24 25.77 -12.08
N ASP A 128 2.50 25.39 -12.27
CA ASP A 128 3.21 24.42 -11.44
C ASP A 128 3.41 24.87 -10.00
N ASP A 129 3.76 26.13 -9.77
CA ASP A 129 3.93 26.67 -8.41
C ASP A 129 2.64 26.54 -7.58
N TRP A 130 1.49 26.87 -8.18
CA TRP A 130 0.19 26.72 -7.51
C TRP A 130 -0.12 25.26 -7.21
N LEU A 131 0.06 24.37 -8.19
CA LEU A 131 -0.20 22.94 -8.04
C LEU A 131 0.67 22.30 -6.94
N ILE A 132 1.97 22.62 -6.92
CA ILE A 132 2.89 22.14 -5.89
C ILE A 132 2.50 22.68 -4.52
N SER A 133 2.13 23.97 -4.44
CA SER A 133 1.73 24.61 -3.19
C SER A 133 0.47 23.96 -2.61
N GLU A 134 -0.58 23.77 -3.42
CA GLU A 134 -1.80 23.08 -2.99
C GLU A 134 -1.53 21.64 -2.58
N LEU A 135 -0.68 20.90 -3.31
CA LEU A 135 -0.32 19.53 -2.93
C LEU A 135 0.45 19.48 -1.61
N LYS A 136 1.34 20.45 -1.35
CA LYS A 136 2.02 20.57 -0.04
C LYS A 136 1.03 20.91 1.07
N ALA A 137 0.12 21.86 0.84
CA ALA A 137 -0.91 22.26 1.79
C ALA A 137 -1.89 21.14 2.11
N SER A 138 -2.20 20.26 1.14
CA SER A 138 -3.10 19.12 1.34
C SER A 138 -2.55 18.07 2.31
N GLY A 139 -1.24 18.08 2.56
CA GLY A 139 -0.59 17.06 3.38
C GLY A 139 -0.53 15.67 2.74
N LEU A 140 -0.80 15.55 1.43
CA LEU A 140 -0.74 14.26 0.72
C LEU A 140 0.64 13.61 0.87
N ARG A 141 0.63 12.37 1.36
CA ARG A 141 1.78 11.48 1.47
C ARG A 141 1.68 10.35 0.45
N GLY A 142 2.81 9.91 -0.09
CA GLY A 142 2.87 8.86 -1.11
C GLY A 142 2.20 7.58 -0.66
N ARG A 143 1.24 7.09 -1.46
CA ARG A 143 0.37 5.95 -1.17
C ARG A 143 0.94 4.58 -1.57
N GLY A 144 2.22 4.54 -1.97
CA GLY A 144 2.90 3.34 -2.43
C GLY A 144 3.76 2.61 -1.38
N GLY A 145 3.76 3.04 -0.11
CA GLY A 145 4.59 2.40 0.92
C GLY A 145 5.24 3.40 1.88
N ALA A 146 6.27 4.09 1.39
CA ALA A 146 7.16 4.91 2.20
C ALA A 146 6.52 6.18 2.80
N GLY A 147 5.33 6.59 2.34
CA GLY A 147 4.63 7.76 2.90
C GLY A 147 5.38 9.09 2.73
N PHE A 148 6.23 9.25 1.71
CA PHE A 148 6.97 10.49 1.47
C PHE A 148 6.02 11.64 1.05
N PRO A 149 6.12 12.87 1.58
CA PRO A 149 5.24 13.98 1.22
C PRO A 149 5.25 14.27 -0.30
N SER A 150 4.12 14.12 -0.97
CA SER A 150 4.05 14.10 -2.44
C SER A 150 4.32 15.46 -3.06
N GLY A 151 3.75 16.55 -2.51
CA GLY A 151 4.03 17.91 -2.99
C GLY A 151 5.52 18.30 -2.84
N LEU A 152 6.19 17.82 -1.78
CA LEU A 152 7.63 17.99 -1.63
C LEU A 152 8.39 17.20 -2.71
N LYS A 153 8.00 15.94 -2.94
CA LYS A 153 8.61 15.08 -3.97
C LYS A 153 8.57 15.74 -5.35
N TYR A 154 7.40 16.26 -5.73
CA TYR A 154 7.20 16.90 -7.02
C TYR A 154 8.01 18.18 -7.17
N SER A 155 8.23 18.93 -6.09
CA SER A 155 9.07 20.13 -6.14
C SER A 155 10.55 19.87 -6.47
N PHE A 156 11.04 18.62 -6.34
CA PHE A 156 12.41 18.27 -6.74
C PHE A 156 12.63 18.28 -8.26
N MET A 157 11.55 18.16 -9.05
CA MET A 157 11.63 18.20 -10.51
C MET A 157 11.85 19.63 -11.04
N ASN A 158 11.38 20.64 -10.30
CA ASN A 158 11.50 22.05 -10.65
C ASN A 158 12.69 22.69 -9.91
N PHE A 159 13.87 22.08 -10.00
CA PHE A 159 15.09 22.62 -9.40
C PHE A 159 15.49 23.97 -10.02
N LYS A 160 16.34 24.75 -9.35
CA LYS A 160 16.74 26.07 -9.87
C LYS A 160 17.38 25.95 -11.25
N GLY A 161 16.77 26.59 -12.25
CA GLY A 161 17.21 26.54 -13.65
C GLY A 161 16.65 25.36 -14.45
N TRP A 162 15.63 24.64 -13.95
CA TRP A 162 14.95 23.55 -14.66
C TRP A 162 14.43 23.97 -16.04
N ASP A 163 14.04 25.24 -16.19
CA ASP A 163 13.51 25.87 -17.40
C ASP A 163 14.57 25.97 -18.51
N LYS A 164 15.86 25.95 -18.13
CA LYS A 164 17.00 25.99 -19.04
C LYS A 164 17.56 24.61 -19.36
N ASP A 165 17.11 23.56 -18.67
CA ASP A 165 17.50 22.19 -18.94
C ASP A 165 16.77 21.70 -20.21
N PRO A 166 17.49 21.36 -21.30
CA PRO A 166 16.85 20.93 -22.54
C PRO A 166 16.31 19.49 -22.46
N ARG A 167 16.62 18.74 -21.40
CA ARG A 167 16.16 17.35 -21.26
C ARG A 167 14.64 17.33 -21.05
N PRO A 168 13.91 16.41 -21.71
CA PRO A 168 12.51 16.18 -21.40
C PRO A 168 12.38 15.71 -19.95
N ARG A 169 11.23 15.95 -19.32
CA ARG A 169 10.96 15.52 -17.95
C ARG A 169 9.85 14.48 -17.95
N TYR A 170 9.99 13.46 -17.11
CA TYR A 170 9.04 12.34 -17.12
C TYR A 170 8.34 12.15 -15.78
N LEU A 171 7.03 11.94 -15.86
CA LEU A 171 6.27 11.30 -14.80
C LEU A 171 6.33 9.79 -15.06
N VAL A 172 6.69 9.02 -14.04
CA VAL A 172 6.60 7.56 -14.12
C VAL A 172 5.58 7.10 -13.07
N VAL A 173 4.48 6.52 -13.53
CA VAL A 173 3.45 5.99 -12.64
C VAL A 173 3.76 4.53 -12.34
N ASN A 174 3.93 4.22 -11.07
CA ASN A 174 4.13 2.88 -10.58
C ASN A 174 2.79 2.19 -10.38
N ALA A 175 2.45 1.34 -11.35
CA ALA A 175 1.27 0.46 -11.40
C ALA A 175 1.69 -1.02 -11.39
N ASP A 176 2.86 -1.35 -10.83
CA ASP A 176 3.34 -2.74 -10.75
C ASP A 176 2.65 -3.52 -9.62
N GLU A 177 2.07 -2.83 -8.63
CA GLU A 177 1.30 -3.36 -7.49
C GLU A 177 1.79 -4.75 -7.03
N GLY A 178 3.10 -4.85 -6.81
CA GLY A 178 3.78 -6.11 -6.56
C GLY A 178 3.36 -6.81 -5.27
N GLU A 179 3.01 -5.99 -4.29
CA GLU A 179 2.94 -6.28 -2.86
C GLU A 179 1.80 -7.27 -2.52
N PRO A 180 2.12 -8.39 -1.84
CA PRO A 180 1.12 -9.30 -1.32
C PRO A 180 0.09 -8.60 -0.43
N GLY A 181 -1.19 -8.85 -0.73
CA GLY A 181 -2.34 -8.25 -0.04
C GLY A 181 -2.84 -6.95 -0.67
N THR A 182 -2.11 -6.36 -1.61
CA THR A 182 -2.45 -5.08 -2.24
C THR A 182 -3.20 -5.29 -3.55
N CYS A 183 -4.32 -4.58 -3.72
CA CYS A 183 -5.13 -4.60 -4.94
C CYS A 183 -5.86 -3.27 -5.23
N LYS A 184 -5.41 -2.18 -4.59
CA LYS A 184 -6.00 -0.83 -4.72
C LYS A 184 -5.74 -0.18 -6.08
N ASP A 185 -4.51 -0.31 -6.59
CA ASP A 185 -4.08 0.27 -7.85
C ASP A 185 -4.78 -0.46 -8.98
N ARG A 186 -4.91 -1.79 -8.88
CA ARG A 186 -5.74 -2.59 -9.77
C ARG A 186 -7.12 -1.99 -9.92
N GLU A 187 -7.82 -1.71 -8.82
CA GLU A 187 -9.19 -1.17 -8.88
C GLU A 187 -9.27 0.18 -9.61
N ILE A 188 -8.33 1.09 -9.37
CA ILE A 188 -8.27 2.36 -10.09
C ILE A 188 -8.09 2.12 -11.58
N ILE A 189 -7.15 1.26 -11.98
CA ILE A 189 -6.82 1.04 -13.39
C ILE A 189 -8.00 0.42 -14.15
N ARG A 190 -8.69 -0.59 -13.60
CA ARG A 190 -9.78 -1.27 -14.31
C ARG A 190 -11.14 -0.61 -14.19
N LYS A 191 -11.41 0.19 -13.16
CA LYS A 191 -12.75 0.77 -12.93
C LYS A 191 -12.80 2.29 -13.06
N ASP A 192 -11.68 2.97 -12.85
CA ASP A 192 -11.59 4.42 -12.86
C ASP A 192 -10.34 4.94 -13.62
N PRO A 193 -10.06 4.43 -14.84
CA PRO A 193 -8.82 4.74 -15.54
C PRO A 193 -8.68 6.21 -15.94
N GLN A 194 -9.81 6.89 -16.21
CA GLN A 194 -9.80 8.30 -16.63
C GLN A 194 -9.28 9.22 -15.52
N LYS A 195 -9.58 8.91 -14.25
CA LYS A 195 -9.05 9.63 -13.08
C LYS A 195 -7.54 9.51 -12.95
N LEU A 196 -6.98 8.34 -13.27
CA LEU A 196 -5.54 8.14 -13.33
C LEU A 196 -4.91 8.97 -14.45
N ILE A 197 -5.50 8.96 -15.65
CA ILE A 197 -4.98 9.70 -16.82
C ILE A 197 -5.05 11.21 -16.57
N GLU A 198 -6.15 11.71 -16.01
CA GLU A 198 -6.26 13.11 -15.58
C GLU A 198 -5.20 13.44 -14.52
N GLY A 199 -5.00 12.55 -13.55
CA GLY A 199 -3.96 12.66 -12.54
C GLY A 199 -2.57 12.77 -13.17
N CYS A 200 -2.28 11.99 -14.21
CA CYS A 200 -1.02 12.07 -14.94
C CYS A 200 -0.81 13.47 -15.52
N LEU A 201 -1.84 14.07 -16.14
CA LEU A 201 -1.75 15.42 -16.70
C LEU A 201 -1.52 16.48 -15.61
N VAL A 202 -2.29 16.42 -14.53
CA VAL A 202 -2.20 17.43 -13.44
C VAL A 202 -0.87 17.33 -12.71
N VAL A 203 -0.44 16.12 -12.32
CA VAL A 203 0.87 15.88 -11.71
C VAL A 203 2.00 16.19 -12.69
N GLY A 204 1.80 15.85 -13.97
CA GLY A 204 2.71 16.17 -15.05
C GLY A 204 2.95 17.68 -15.16
N ARG A 205 1.87 18.48 -15.19
CA ARG A 205 1.94 19.94 -15.19
C ARG A 205 2.65 20.49 -13.95
N ALA A 206 2.38 19.93 -12.76
CA ALA A 206 3.02 20.34 -11.51
C ALA A 206 4.56 20.19 -11.54
N MET A 207 5.06 19.16 -12.25
CA MET A 207 6.49 18.88 -12.40
C MET A 207 7.06 19.33 -13.75
N ASN A 208 6.25 20.03 -14.56
CA ASN A 208 6.57 20.41 -15.93
C ASN A 208 7.03 19.21 -16.80
N ALA A 209 6.47 18.02 -16.59
CA ALA A 209 6.80 16.80 -17.31
C ALA A 209 6.19 16.76 -18.72
N ASN A 210 6.93 16.29 -19.71
CA ASN A 210 6.48 16.20 -21.11
C ASN A 210 5.65 14.95 -21.38
N ALA A 211 5.88 13.88 -20.61
CA ALA A 211 5.14 12.64 -20.77
C ALA A 211 5.02 11.88 -19.45
N ALA A 212 3.95 11.10 -19.34
CA ALA A 212 3.77 10.07 -18.33
C ALA A 212 4.00 8.68 -18.93
N TYR A 213 4.77 7.86 -18.24
CA TYR A 213 4.82 6.43 -18.49
C TYR A 213 4.17 5.68 -17.35
N ILE A 214 3.09 4.96 -17.63
CA ILE A 214 2.42 4.08 -16.67
C ILE A 214 3.04 2.71 -16.79
N TYR A 215 3.89 2.35 -15.83
CA TYR A 215 4.49 1.02 -15.74
C TYR A 215 3.50 0.09 -15.03
N ILE A 216 2.79 -0.72 -15.81
CA ILE A 216 1.77 -1.65 -15.31
C ILE A 216 2.34 -3.05 -15.14
N ARG A 217 1.93 -3.70 -14.05
CA ARG A 217 2.26 -5.10 -13.74
C ARG A 217 2.03 -6.02 -14.94
N GLY A 218 2.92 -6.99 -15.15
CA GLY A 218 2.82 -7.94 -16.25
C GLY A 218 1.53 -8.77 -16.25
N GLU A 219 1.09 -9.16 -15.07
CA GLU A 219 -0.10 -9.97 -14.80
C GLU A 219 -1.41 -9.23 -15.05
N PHE A 220 -1.39 -7.90 -15.07
CA PHE A 220 -2.55 -7.02 -15.24
C PHE A 220 -2.92 -6.82 -16.72
N TYR A 221 -3.15 -7.92 -17.43
CA TYR A 221 -3.48 -7.89 -18.86
C TYR A 221 -4.82 -7.19 -19.15
N HIS A 222 -5.85 -7.51 -18.36
CA HIS A 222 -7.17 -6.91 -18.54
C HIS A 222 -7.15 -5.43 -18.20
N GLU A 223 -6.57 -5.09 -17.05
CA GLU A 223 -6.38 -3.74 -16.56
C GLU A 223 -5.60 -2.88 -17.58
N ALA A 224 -4.50 -3.41 -18.16
CA ALA A 224 -3.74 -2.74 -19.22
C ALA A 224 -4.60 -2.45 -20.46
N THR A 225 -5.46 -3.40 -20.85
CA THR A 225 -6.35 -3.25 -22.01
C THR A 225 -7.41 -2.17 -21.75
N VAL A 226 -7.98 -2.14 -20.55
CA VAL A 226 -8.94 -1.11 -20.14
C VAL A 226 -8.29 0.26 -20.11
N LEU A 227 -7.09 0.36 -19.52
CA LEU A 227 -6.35 1.62 -19.46
C LEU A 227 -5.95 2.12 -20.85
N GLN A 228 -5.49 1.23 -21.75
CA GLN A 228 -5.15 1.62 -23.12
C GLN A 228 -6.36 2.19 -23.87
N ARG A 229 -7.55 1.58 -23.70
CA ARG A 229 -8.78 2.11 -24.26
C ARG A 229 -9.09 3.51 -23.72
N ALA A 230 -8.99 3.71 -22.41
CA ALA A 230 -9.23 5.01 -21.79
C ALA A 230 -8.22 6.08 -22.23
N ILE A 231 -6.95 5.71 -22.44
CA ILE A 231 -5.93 6.61 -23.02
C ILE A 231 -6.31 6.99 -24.44
N ASN A 232 -6.72 6.04 -25.27
CA ASN A 232 -7.17 6.34 -26.64
C ASN A 232 -8.37 7.30 -26.64
N GLU A 233 -9.37 7.06 -25.78
CA GLU A 233 -10.51 7.97 -25.61
C GLU A 233 -10.06 9.39 -25.19
N ALA A 234 -9.08 9.51 -24.29
CA ALA A 234 -8.56 10.80 -23.85
C ALA A 234 -7.78 11.52 -24.96
N TYR A 235 -7.03 10.80 -25.80
CA TYR A 235 -6.38 11.37 -27.00
C TYR A 235 -7.43 11.81 -28.04
N GLU A 236 -8.43 10.99 -28.33
CA GLU A 236 -9.51 11.30 -29.29
C GLU A 236 -10.30 12.56 -28.86
N ALA A 237 -10.48 12.75 -27.56
CA ALA A 237 -11.15 13.92 -27.00
C ALA A 237 -10.23 15.16 -26.84
N GLY A 238 -8.94 15.07 -27.18
CA GLY A 238 -7.98 16.18 -27.03
C GLY A 238 -7.66 16.54 -25.57
N LEU A 239 -7.88 15.61 -24.64
CA LEU A 239 -7.63 15.80 -23.21
C LEU A 239 -6.15 15.64 -22.86
N ILE A 240 -5.43 14.80 -23.62
CA ILE A 240 -3.99 14.57 -23.57
C ILE A 240 -3.40 14.62 -24.98
N GLY A 241 -2.07 14.61 -25.08
CA GLY A 241 -1.32 14.79 -26.32
C GLY A 241 -0.93 16.25 -26.55
N LYS A 242 -0.90 16.67 -27.81
CA LYS A 242 -0.61 18.07 -28.16
C LYS A 242 -1.73 18.97 -27.66
N ASN A 243 -1.36 20.09 -27.04
CA ASN A 243 -2.30 21.07 -26.51
C ASN A 243 -3.36 20.42 -25.57
N ALA A 244 -2.91 19.62 -24.61
CA ALA A 244 -3.72 18.86 -23.67
C ALA A 244 -4.80 19.75 -23.00
N CYS A 245 -6.07 19.35 -23.10
CA CYS A 245 -7.23 20.11 -22.62
C CYS A 245 -7.32 21.54 -23.20
N GLY A 246 -6.70 21.82 -24.36
CA GLY A 246 -6.69 23.14 -24.98
C GLY A 246 -5.95 24.21 -24.18
N THR A 247 -4.90 23.82 -23.44
CA THR A 247 -4.13 24.68 -22.51
C THR A 247 -2.87 25.31 -23.11
N GLY A 248 -2.40 24.81 -24.25
CA GLY A 248 -1.09 25.09 -24.84
C GLY A 248 0.02 24.19 -24.30
N TYR A 249 -0.28 23.24 -23.41
CA TYR A 249 0.67 22.30 -22.83
C TYR A 249 0.64 20.96 -23.54
N ASP A 250 1.79 20.50 -24.04
CA ASP A 250 1.91 19.18 -24.66
C ASP A 250 2.22 18.13 -23.60
N PHE A 251 1.41 17.06 -23.54
CA PHE A 251 1.57 16.01 -22.55
C PHE A 251 1.10 14.64 -23.04
N ASP A 252 2.05 13.73 -23.26
CA ASP A 252 1.74 12.37 -23.70
C ASP A 252 1.60 11.37 -22.55
N VAL A 253 0.80 10.32 -22.75
CA VAL A 253 0.65 9.22 -21.78
C VAL A 253 0.88 7.89 -22.48
N TYR A 254 1.88 7.15 -22.01
CA TYR A 254 2.27 5.85 -22.54
C TYR A 254 2.05 4.76 -21.49
N ILE A 255 1.71 3.55 -21.92
CA ILE A 255 1.68 2.36 -21.06
C ILE A 255 2.89 1.50 -21.38
N HIS A 256 3.60 1.05 -20.35
CA HIS A 256 4.63 0.04 -20.43
C HIS A 256 4.22 -1.14 -19.55
N ARG A 257 4.18 -2.36 -20.11
CA ARG A 257 3.80 -3.56 -19.34
C ARG A 257 5.05 -4.31 -18.89
N GLY A 258 5.19 -4.49 -17.58
CA GLY A 258 6.24 -5.30 -16.96
C GLY A 258 6.10 -6.80 -17.23
N MET A 259 6.89 -7.60 -16.52
CA MET A 259 6.98 -9.06 -16.74
C MET A 259 7.08 -9.85 -15.42
N GLY A 260 6.24 -9.51 -14.44
CA GLY A 260 6.03 -10.32 -13.23
C GLY A 260 7.18 -10.35 -12.24
N ALA A 261 7.76 -9.19 -11.92
CA ALA A 261 8.83 -9.07 -10.95
C ALA A 261 8.51 -7.98 -9.92
N TYR A 262 8.25 -8.36 -8.66
CA TYR A 262 7.92 -7.44 -7.56
C TYR A 262 8.97 -6.36 -7.36
N VAL A 263 10.25 -6.68 -7.56
CA VAL A 263 11.34 -5.72 -7.45
C VAL A 263 11.25 -4.60 -8.48
N CYS A 264 10.56 -4.79 -9.61
CA CYS A 264 10.29 -3.72 -10.57
C CYS A 264 9.27 -2.71 -10.06
N GLY A 265 8.58 -2.97 -8.95
CA GLY A 265 7.82 -1.98 -8.20
C GLY A 265 8.69 -1.02 -7.39
N GLU A 266 9.99 -1.26 -7.25
CA GLU A 266 10.90 -0.28 -6.64
C GLU A 266 11.21 0.86 -7.62
N GLU A 267 11.26 2.10 -7.13
CA GLU A 267 11.40 3.32 -7.95
C GLU A 267 12.52 3.27 -9.01
N THR A 268 13.75 2.88 -8.65
CA THR A 268 14.87 2.87 -9.61
C THR A 268 14.92 1.60 -10.47
N SER A 269 14.48 0.47 -9.92
CA SER A 269 14.31 -0.78 -10.65
C SER A 269 13.25 -0.67 -11.74
N LEU A 270 12.16 0.03 -11.44
CA LEU A 270 11.08 0.36 -12.38
C LEU A 270 11.63 1.12 -13.59
N ILE A 271 12.45 2.14 -13.32
CA ILE A 271 13.12 2.93 -14.37
C ILE A 271 14.01 2.02 -15.23
N GLU A 272 14.84 1.18 -14.62
CA GLU A 272 15.71 0.25 -15.36
C GLU A 272 14.91 -0.73 -16.22
N SER A 273 13.82 -1.29 -15.70
CA SER A 273 12.94 -2.16 -16.46
C SER A 273 12.26 -1.43 -17.62
N LEU A 274 11.84 -0.18 -17.42
CA LEU A 274 11.21 0.64 -18.44
C LEU A 274 12.20 0.96 -19.58
N GLU A 275 13.48 1.15 -19.25
CA GLU A 275 14.58 1.30 -20.21
C GLU A 275 14.94 0.00 -20.95
N GLY A 276 14.24 -1.11 -20.67
CA GLY A 276 14.46 -2.41 -21.33
C GLY A 276 15.61 -3.23 -20.74
N LYS A 277 16.17 -2.81 -19.60
CA LYS A 277 17.21 -3.55 -18.87
C LYS A 277 16.55 -4.52 -17.87
N ALA A 278 17.38 -5.33 -17.21
CA ALA A 278 16.92 -6.10 -16.06
C ALA A 278 16.48 -5.15 -14.93
N GLY A 279 15.39 -5.45 -14.23
CA GLY A 279 14.89 -4.71 -13.06
C GLY A 279 15.81 -4.79 -11.84
N LYS A 280 16.98 -4.19 -11.94
CA LYS A 280 18.00 -4.11 -10.90
C LYS A 280 18.10 -2.66 -10.43
N PRO A 281 17.77 -2.35 -9.17
CA PRO A 281 17.82 -0.98 -8.65
C PRO A 281 19.14 -0.25 -8.88
N ARG A 282 19.07 1.07 -9.02
CA ARG A 282 20.24 1.95 -9.05
C ARG A 282 20.60 2.37 -7.63
N LEU A 283 21.90 2.51 -7.34
CA LEU A 283 22.32 3.17 -6.10
C LEU A 283 21.87 4.64 -6.11
N LYS A 284 21.47 5.14 -4.95
CA LYS A 284 21.20 6.55 -4.70
C LYS A 284 22.38 7.11 -3.89
N PRO A 285 23.02 8.23 -4.27
CA PRO A 285 22.83 9.07 -5.47
C PRO A 285 23.39 8.45 -6.79
N PRO A 286 22.96 8.96 -7.99
CA PRO A 286 22.06 10.09 -8.22
C PRO A 286 20.57 9.75 -8.03
N PHE A 287 19.77 10.73 -7.61
CA PHE A 287 18.32 10.55 -7.43
C PHE A 287 17.57 10.69 -8.76
N PRO A 288 16.43 9.98 -8.94
CA PRO A 288 15.63 10.05 -10.16
C PRO A 288 15.21 11.45 -10.58
N ALA A 289 14.95 12.35 -9.62
CA ALA A 289 14.56 13.73 -9.89
C ALA A 289 15.64 14.53 -10.65
N ALA A 290 16.90 14.10 -10.61
CA ALA A 290 17.99 14.69 -11.39
C ALA A 290 18.38 13.83 -12.61
N VAL A 291 18.50 12.50 -12.40
CA VAL A 291 18.90 11.52 -13.41
C VAL A 291 18.08 10.25 -13.22
N GLY A 292 16.91 10.21 -13.85
CA GLY A 292 15.92 9.14 -13.80
C GLY A 292 15.81 8.41 -15.13
N LEU A 293 14.60 8.39 -15.69
CA LEU A 293 14.27 7.64 -16.90
C LEU A 293 15.02 8.20 -18.11
N PHE A 294 15.74 7.34 -18.83
CA PHE A 294 16.60 7.72 -19.97
C PHE A 294 17.65 8.79 -19.61
N GLY A 295 18.09 8.82 -18.35
CA GLY A 295 19.01 9.86 -17.84
C GLY A 295 18.37 11.26 -17.71
N CYS A 296 17.06 11.36 -17.88
CA CYS A 296 16.29 12.59 -17.78
C CYS A 296 15.70 12.76 -16.36
N PRO A 297 15.40 13.98 -15.90
CA PRO A 297 14.71 14.18 -14.63
C PRO A 297 13.39 13.41 -14.62
N SER A 298 13.15 12.62 -13.57
CA SER A 298 11.93 11.83 -13.46
C SER A 298 11.48 11.63 -12.02
N THR A 299 10.16 11.56 -11.81
CA THR A 299 9.60 11.17 -10.52
C THR A 299 8.73 9.94 -10.68
N VAL A 300 9.00 8.91 -9.87
CA VAL A 300 8.13 7.74 -9.76
C VAL A 300 7.08 7.97 -8.68
N THR A 301 5.81 7.72 -8.97
CA THR A 301 4.73 7.85 -7.99
C THR A 301 3.66 6.79 -8.20
N ASN A 302 3.05 6.33 -7.11
CA ASN A 302 2.06 5.26 -7.14
C ASN A 302 0.72 5.73 -7.72
N VAL A 303 0.00 4.82 -8.39
CA VAL A 303 -1.32 5.07 -9.03
C VAL A 303 -2.28 5.85 -8.14
N GLU A 304 -2.51 5.40 -6.90
CA GLU A 304 -3.43 6.09 -5.98
C GLU A 304 -3.00 7.53 -5.69
N THR A 305 -1.70 7.80 -5.56
CA THR A 305 -1.18 9.16 -5.29
C THR A 305 -1.45 10.10 -6.47
N VAL A 306 -1.31 9.58 -7.68
CA VAL A 306 -1.58 10.34 -8.91
C VAL A 306 -3.08 10.56 -9.07
N ALA A 307 -3.88 9.52 -8.90
CA ALA A 307 -5.32 9.54 -9.15
C ALA A 307 -6.10 10.40 -8.14
N VAL A 308 -5.62 10.59 -6.91
CA VAL A 308 -6.28 11.51 -5.96
C VAL A 308 -6.02 12.98 -6.30
N THR A 309 -4.93 13.30 -7.00
CA THR A 309 -4.46 14.67 -7.21
C THR A 309 -5.50 15.59 -7.89
N PRO A 310 -6.17 15.18 -8.99
CA PRO A 310 -7.19 16.04 -9.62
C PRO A 310 -8.32 16.41 -8.68
N THR A 311 -8.80 15.46 -7.87
CA THR A 311 -9.88 15.71 -6.91
C THR A 311 -9.44 16.65 -5.79
N ILE A 312 -8.19 16.55 -5.31
CA ILE A 312 -7.61 17.52 -4.37
C ILE A 312 -7.59 18.91 -5.01
N MET A 313 -7.15 19.05 -6.26
CA MET A 313 -7.10 20.36 -6.94
C MET A 313 -8.49 20.96 -7.16
N ARG A 314 -9.52 20.11 -7.37
CA ARG A 314 -10.92 20.55 -7.54
C ARG A 314 -11.59 20.96 -6.23
N ARG A 315 -11.39 20.20 -5.16
CA ARG A 315 -12.06 20.40 -3.86
C ARG A 315 -11.26 21.30 -2.90
N GLY A 316 -9.96 21.44 -3.14
CA GLY A 316 -9.04 22.25 -2.36
C GLY A 316 -8.23 21.44 -1.34
N ALA A 317 -7.02 21.93 -1.04
CA ALA A 317 -6.12 21.33 -0.05
C ALA A 317 -6.76 21.16 1.34
N SER A 318 -7.51 22.18 1.80
CA SER A 318 -8.13 22.19 3.13
C SER A 318 -9.19 21.10 3.32
N TRP A 319 -9.93 20.76 2.27
CA TRP A 319 -10.88 19.64 2.30
C TRP A 319 -10.13 18.32 2.51
N PHE A 320 -9.06 18.08 1.74
CA PHE A 320 -8.30 16.83 1.87
C PHE A 320 -7.57 16.73 3.20
N SER A 321 -7.00 17.84 3.69
CA SER A 321 -6.31 17.89 4.99
C SER A 321 -7.24 17.87 6.20
N SER A 322 -8.56 18.00 5.99
CA SER A 322 -9.55 17.86 7.07
C SER A 322 -9.78 16.41 7.50
N PHE A 323 -9.33 15.45 6.68
CA PHE A 323 -9.37 14.02 6.98
C PHE A 323 -8.06 13.54 7.58
N GLY A 324 -8.14 12.62 8.54
CA GLY A 324 -7.01 12.01 9.21
C GLY A 324 -6.35 12.92 10.25
N ARG A 325 -5.34 12.37 10.92
CA ARG A 325 -4.58 13.11 11.94
C ARG A 325 -3.56 14.06 11.31
N GLU A 326 -3.03 14.95 12.14
CA GLU A 326 -1.89 15.79 11.76
C GLU A 326 -0.78 14.93 11.15
N ARG A 327 -0.18 15.41 10.05
CA ARG A 327 0.85 14.72 9.25
C ARG A 327 0.41 13.40 8.60
N ASN A 328 -0.86 13.01 8.74
CA ASN A 328 -1.44 11.78 8.21
C ASN A 328 -2.78 12.06 7.51
N ALA A 329 -2.77 13.09 6.66
CA ALA A 329 -3.96 13.63 6.04
C ALA A 329 -4.52 12.78 4.88
N GLY A 330 -5.83 12.93 4.68
CA GLY A 330 -6.56 12.48 3.51
C GLY A 330 -7.30 11.15 3.67
N THR A 331 -7.73 10.60 2.54
CA THR A 331 -8.31 9.27 2.45
C THR A 331 -7.28 8.26 1.96
N LYS A 332 -7.57 6.98 2.17
CA LYS A 332 -6.74 5.85 1.74
C LYS A 332 -7.59 4.72 1.23
N LEU A 333 -7.18 4.10 0.13
CA LEU A 333 -7.68 2.79 -0.28
C LEU A 333 -7.03 1.71 0.59
N PHE A 334 -7.82 1.11 1.47
CA PHE A 334 -7.46 -0.06 2.27
C PHE A 334 -7.81 -1.33 1.51
N CYS A 335 -6.89 -2.30 1.49
CA CYS A 335 -7.13 -3.63 0.94
C CYS A 335 -7.19 -4.62 2.10
N ILE A 336 -8.39 -5.00 2.56
CA ILE A 336 -8.53 -5.96 3.65
C ILE A 336 -8.66 -7.37 3.09
N SER A 337 -7.71 -8.23 3.46
CA SER A 337 -7.58 -9.60 2.97
C SER A 337 -7.33 -10.58 4.12
N GLY A 338 -7.28 -11.88 3.81
CA GLY A 338 -7.06 -12.94 4.80
C GLY A 338 -8.34 -13.37 5.52
N HIS A 339 -8.24 -13.60 6.83
CA HIS A 339 -9.26 -14.24 7.65
C HIS A 339 -10.33 -13.26 8.20
N VAL A 340 -10.99 -12.53 7.30
CA VAL A 340 -12.18 -11.71 7.58
C VAL A 340 -13.42 -12.32 6.92
N ASN A 341 -14.62 -11.93 7.38
CA ASN A 341 -15.87 -12.47 6.85
C ASN A 341 -16.13 -12.04 5.40
N ASN A 342 -15.85 -10.77 5.07
CA ASN A 342 -16.02 -10.21 3.73
C ASN A 342 -14.77 -9.43 3.30
N PRO A 343 -13.74 -10.09 2.75
CA PRO A 343 -12.55 -9.41 2.23
C PRO A 343 -12.93 -8.36 1.17
N CYS A 344 -12.42 -7.14 1.28
CA CYS A 344 -12.79 -6.05 0.39
C CYS A 344 -11.68 -5.00 0.26
N THR A 345 -11.74 -4.24 -0.84
CA THR A 345 -10.99 -2.99 -1.00
C THR A 345 -11.95 -1.85 -0.79
N VAL A 346 -11.64 -0.94 0.14
CA VAL A 346 -12.51 0.18 0.50
C VAL A 346 -11.69 1.44 0.69
N GLU A 347 -12.19 2.55 0.16
CA GLU A 347 -11.66 3.87 0.53
C GLU A 347 -12.14 4.22 1.93
N GLU A 348 -11.32 4.76 2.81
CA GLU A 348 -11.81 5.30 4.08
C GLU A 348 -10.88 6.42 4.55
N GLU A 349 -11.29 7.16 5.58
CA GLU A 349 -10.46 8.20 6.19
C GLU A 349 -9.15 7.59 6.71
N MET A 350 -8.03 8.29 6.49
CA MET A 350 -6.79 7.98 7.21
C MET A 350 -7.01 8.09 8.73
N SER A 351 -6.18 7.41 9.51
CA SER A 351 -6.27 7.40 10.97
C SER A 351 -7.55 6.76 11.54
N ILE A 352 -8.32 6.03 10.74
CA ILE A 352 -9.38 5.13 11.25
C ILE A 352 -8.79 4.06 12.19
N PRO A 353 -9.45 3.72 13.31
CA PRO A 353 -9.05 2.57 14.13
C PRO A 353 -9.11 1.25 13.34
N LEU A 354 -8.09 0.40 13.45
CA LEU A 354 -7.99 -0.88 12.75
C LEU A 354 -9.20 -1.79 13.01
N ARG A 355 -9.64 -1.84 14.28
CA ARG A 355 -10.82 -2.61 14.67
C ARG A 355 -12.09 -2.09 14.00
N GLU A 356 -12.28 -0.77 13.98
CA GLU A 356 -13.44 -0.16 13.32
C GLU A 356 -13.42 -0.46 11.82
N LEU A 357 -12.27 -0.31 11.16
CA LEU A 357 -12.10 -0.63 9.74
C LEU A 357 -12.54 -2.07 9.42
N ILE A 358 -12.07 -3.06 10.18
CA ILE A 358 -12.37 -4.48 9.96
C ILE A 358 -13.83 -4.80 10.27
N GLU A 359 -14.34 -4.39 11.44
CA GLU A 359 -15.69 -4.70 11.87
C GLU A 359 -16.74 -4.05 10.95
N LYS A 360 -16.53 -2.79 10.59
CA LYS A 360 -17.48 -2.02 9.78
C LYS A 360 -17.51 -2.44 8.31
N HIS A 361 -16.35 -2.60 7.67
CA HIS A 361 -16.28 -2.78 6.22
C HIS A 361 -16.17 -4.25 5.79
N CYS A 362 -15.64 -5.12 6.65
CA CYS A 362 -15.47 -6.54 6.34
C CYS A 362 -16.45 -7.44 7.12
N GLY A 363 -17.26 -6.87 8.02
CA GLY A 363 -18.15 -7.62 8.90
C GLY A 363 -17.40 -8.39 9.99
N GLY A 364 -16.17 -8.00 10.31
CA GLY A 364 -15.38 -8.58 11.39
C GLY A 364 -14.39 -9.67 10.96
N VAL A 365 -13.57 -10.08 11.94
CA VAL A 365 -12.67 -11.24 11.83
C VAL A 365 -13.50 -12.51 11.79
N ARG A 366 -13.06 -13.53 11.04
CA ARG A 366 -13.74 -14.82 11.00
C ARG A 366 -13.81 -15.41 12.41
N GLY A 367 -15.01 -15.69 12.91
CA GLY A 367 -15.23 -16.16 14.29
C GLY A 367 -15.21 -15.06 15.37
N GLY A 368 -15.23 -13.78 14.99
CA GLY A 368 -15.26 -12.63 15.89
C GLY A 368 -13.87 -12.10 16.26
N TRP A 369 -13.82 -10.87 16.79
CA TRP A 369 -12.58 -10.17 17.14
C TRP A 369 -11.67 -10.96 18.10
N ASP A 370 -12.26 -11.73 19.02
CA ASP A 370 -11.51 -12.57 19.96
C ASP A 370 -10.81 -13.76 19.30
N ASN A 371 -11.22 -14.12 18.07
CA ASN A 371 -10.55 -15.10 17.26
C ASN A 371 -9.36 -14.51 16.46
N LEU A 372 -9.09 -13.20 16.57
CA LEU A 372 -7.92 -12.59 15.95
C LEU A 372 -6.63 -13.12 16.58
N LEU A 373 -5.68 -13.53 15.73
CA LEU A 373 -4.32 -13.84 16.12
C LEU A 373 -3.42 -12.61 15.90
N ALA A 374 -3.44 -12.09 14.67
CA ALA A 374 -2.54 -11.04 14.24
C ALA A 374 -3.01 -10.34 12.96
N VAL A 375 -2.38 -9.20 12.65
CA VAL A 375 -2.59 -8.45 11.41
C VAL A 375 -1.26 -7.99 10.85
N ILE A 376 -1.06 -8.08 9.53
CA ILE A 376 -0.01 -7.34 8.83
C ILE A 376 -0.68 -6.09 8.23
N PRO A 377 -0.43 -4.89 8.74
CA PRO A 377 -1.28 -3.72 8.47
C PRO A 377 -0.99 -3.03 7.13
N GLY A 378 0.21 -3.18 6.56
CA GLY A 378 0.63 -2.36 5.42
C GLY A 378 1.00 -3.09 4.13
N GLY A 379 0.72 -4.38 4.05
CA GLY A 379 1.25 -5.30 3.05
C GLY A 379 2.38 -6.13 3.62
N SER A 380 2.77 -7.19 2.91
CA SER A 380 3.76 -8.14 3.42
C SER A 380 5.11 -7.54 3.78
N SER A 381 5.45 -6.36 3.28
CA SER A 381 6.68 -5.64 3.62
C SER A 381 6.69 -5.03 5.02
N THR A 382 5.66 -5.22 5.84
CA THR A 382 5.54 -4.61 7.17
C THR A 382 5.53 -5.65 8.30
N PRO A 383 6.08 -5.32 9.49
CA PRO A 383 6.00 -6.21 10.65
C PRO A 383 4.56 -6.56 11.03
N ILE A 384 4.34 -7.83 11.36
CA ILE A 384 3.09 -8.34 11.92
C ILE A 384 2.80 -7.72 13.31
N LEU A 385 1.54 -7.41 13.59
CA LEU A 385 1.06 -6.92 14.88
C LEU A 385 0.19 -7.99 15.56
N PRO A 386 0.41 -8.29 16.86
CA PRO A 386 -0.44 -9.21 17.60
C PRO A 386 -1.78 -8.55 17.95
N LYS A 387 -2.80 -9.35 18.27
CA LYS A 387 -4.13 -8.85 18.69
C LYS A 387 -4.05 -7.73 19.74
N SER A 388 -3.20 -7.87 20.76
CA SER A 388 -3.08 -6.91 21.87
C SER A 388 -2.70 -5.49 21.41
N VAL A 389 -1.91 -5.37 20.34
CA VAL A 389 -1.59 -4.07 19.72
C VAL A 389 -2.74 -3.63 18.82
N CYS A 390 -3.31 -4.57 18.06
CA CYS A 390 -4.42 -4.30 17.14
C CYS A 390 -5.68 -3.74 17.82
N ASP A 391 -5.91 -4.07 19.10
CA ASP A 391 -7.08 -3.62 19.88
C ASP A 391 -7.22 -2.09 19.89
N ASN A 392 -6.12 -1.34 19.88
CA ASN A 392 -6.09 0.13 19.91
C ASN A 392 -5.30 0.74 18.74
N GLN A 393 -5.02 -0.05 17.70
CA GLN A 393 -4.18 0.42 16.60
C GLN A 393 -4.93 1.41 15.70
N VAL A 394 -4.28 2.51 15.38
CA VAL A 394 -4.73 3.51 14.40
C VAL A 394 -4.06 3.26 13.05
N MET A 395 -4.84 3.34 11.95
CA MET A 395 -4.37 3.09 10.60
C MET A 395 -3.84 4.36 9.92
N ASP A 396 -2.67 4.82 10.38
CA ASP A 396 -1.90 5.87 9.73
C ASP A 396 -0.39 5.58 9.75
N PHE A 397 0.41 6.39 9.03
CA PHE A 397 1.84 6.10 8.86
C PHE A 397 2.62 6.22 10.17
N ASP A 398 2.28 7.21 10.99
CA ASP A 398 3.07 7.54 12.18
C ASP A 398 2.71 6.61 13.34
N ALA A 399 1.42 6.33 13.60
CA ALA A 399 0.97 5.42 14.66
C ALA A 399 1.41 3.96 14.43
N LEU A 400 1.44 3.51 13.17
CA LEU A 400 1.95 2.17 12.85
C LEU A 400 3.47 2.09 12.98
N LYS A 401 4.18 3.17 12.65
CA LYS A 401 5.62 3.27 12.90
C LYS A 401 5.94 3.23 14.40
N ASP A 402 5.18 3.96 15.21
CA ASP A 402 5.35 3.99 16.67
C ASP A 402 5.07 2.61 17.31
N SER A 403 4.19 1.82 16.69
CA SER A 403 3.92 0.42 17.05
C SER A 403 4.94 -0.56 16.44
N GLN A 404 6.07 -0.04 15.97
CA GLN A 404 7.16 -0.79 15.35
C GLN A 404 6.71 -1.67 14.16
N SER A 405 5.74 -1.17 13.39
CA SER A 405 5.28 -1.70 12.11
C SER A 405 5.27 -0.57 11.06
N GLY A 406 4.42 -0.66 10.03
CA GLY A 406 4.27 0.38 9.02
C GLY A 406 2.94 0.28 8.28
N LEU A 407 2.44 1.42 7.76
CA LEU A 407 1.22 1.45 6.97
C LEU A 407 1.41 0.93 5.55
N GLY A 408 2.62 0.98 5.00
CA GLY A 408 2.93 0.50 3.66
C GLY A 408 1.90 0.96 2.60
N THR A 409 1.35 0.00 1.86
CA THR A 409 0.29 0.23 0.86
C THR A 409 -1.12 0.25 1.45
N ALA A 410 -1.26 0.09 2.77
CA ALA A 410 -2.49 -0.16 3.51
C ALA A 410 -3.22 -1.45 3.10
N ALA A 411 -2.43 -2.47 2.74
CA ALA A 411 -2.91 -3.84 2.56
C ALA A 411 -2.96 -4.57 3.91
N VAL A 412 -4.16 -4.64 4.48
CA VAL A 412 -4.44 -5.22 5.79
C VAL A 412 -4.65 -6.72 5.63
N ILE A 413 -3.65 -7.53 5.98
CA ILE A 413 -3.74 -9.00 5.94
C ILE A 413 -4.10 -9.49 7.35
N VAL A 414 -5.33 -9.96 7.52
CA VAL A 414 -5.87 -10.42 8.80
C VAL A 414 -5.64 -11.91 8.99
N MET A 415 -5.20 -12.31 10.18
CA MET A 415 -4.94 -13.70 10.56
C MET A 415 -5.70 -14.07 11.83
N ASP A 416 -6.58 -15.07 11.74
CA ASP A 416 -7.28 -15.62 12.90
C ASP A 416 -6.46 -16.74 13.58
N LYS A 417 -6.90 -17.21 14.75
CA LYS A 417 -6.21 -18.24 15.55
C LYS A 417 -6.12 -19.62 14.88
N SER A 418 -6.81 -19.84 13.76
CA SER A 418 -6.70 -21.10 13.02
C SER A 418 -5.45 -21.15 12.13
N THR A 419 -4.82 -20.00 11.86
CA THR A 419 -3.65 -19.96 10.98
C THR A 419 -2.37 -20.34 11.71
N ASP A 420 -1.47 -20.97 10.96
CA ASP A 420 -0.08 -21.10 11.37
C ASP A 420 0.68 -19.82 10.99
N VAL A 421 0.87 -18.92 11.95
CA VAL A 421 1.56 -17.64 11.73
C VAL A 421 3.01 -17.81 11.31
N VAL A 422 3.71 -18.84 11.82
CA VAL A 422 5.11 -19.11 11.48
C VAL A 422 5.20 -19.55 10.01
N ARG A 423 4.29 -20.42 9.57
CA ARG A 423 4.17 -20.83 8.16
C ARG A 423 3.77 -19.68 7.25
N SER A 424 2.87 -18.79 7.69
CA SER A 424 2.51 -17.60 6.92
C SER A 424 3.73 -16.72 6.66
N ILE A 425 4.55 -16.44 7.67
CA ILE A 425 5.78 -15.64 7.51
C ILE A 425 6.85 -16.41 6.74
N SER A 426 6.99 -17.73 6.95
CA SER A 426 7.85 -18.62 6.13
C SER A 426 7.52 -18.47 4.64
N ARG A 427 6.23 -18.45 4.29
CA ARG A 427 5.78 -18.25 2.90
C ARG A 427 6.13 -16.87 2.35
N LEU A 428 6.11 -15.82 3.18
CA LEU A 428 6.58 -14.48 2.82
C LEU A 428 8.10 -14.47 2.60
N SER A 429 8.88 -15.15 3.44
CA SER A 429 10.33 -15.29 3.21
C SER A 429 10.62 -15.99 1.88
N SER A 430 9.85 -17.03 1.52
CA SER A 430 9.95 -17.65 0.19
C SER A 430 9.58 -16.69 -0.95
N PHE A 431 8.57 -15.84 -0.76
CA PHE A 431 8.20 -14.80 -1.73
C PHE A 431 9.36 -13.84 -1.95
N TYR A 432 9.93 -13.24 -0.91
CA TYR A 432 11.04 -12.30 -1.07
C TYR A 432 12.31 -12.92 -1.64
N ARG A 433 12.59 -14.20 -1.34
CA ARG A 433 13.68 -14.92 -2.01
C ARG A 433 13.41 -15.07 -3.51
N HIS A 434 12.18 -15.37 -3.91
CA HIS A 434 11.79 -15.46 -5.32
C HIS A 434 11.95 -14.11 -6.02
N GLU A 435 11.51 -13.04 -5.37
CA GLU A 435 11.40 -11.69 -5.93
C GLU A 435 12.68 -10.85 -5.82
N SER A 436 13.71 -11.34 -5.14
CA SER A 436 15.00 -10.65 -5.06
C SER A 436 15.69 -10.61 -6.44
N CYS A 437 15.99 -9.41 -6.94
CA CYS A 437 16.73 -9.21 -8.21
C CYS A 437 18.16 -9.77 -8.20
N GLY A 438 18.70 -10.10 -7.02
CA GLY A 438 20.01 -10.74 -6.85
C GLY A 438 21.22 -9.80 -7.04
N GLN A 439 21.01 -8.48 -7.03
CA GLN A 439 22.11 -7.52 -7.25
C GLN A 439 23.03 -7.37 -6.04
N CYS A 440 22.49 -7.11 -4.84
CA CYS A 440 23.29 -6.92 -3.63
C CYS A 440 23.40 -8.22 -2.82
N THR A 441 24.61 -8.52 -2.34
CA THR A 441 24.90 -9.76 -1.59
C THR A 441 24.04 -9.93 -0.34
N PRO A 442 23.86 -8.89 0.53
CA PRO A 442 23.03 -9.05 1.73
C PRO A 442 21.61 -9.48 1.40
N CYS A 443 20.99 -8.95 0.34
CA CYS A 443 19.67 -9.39 -0.10
C CYS A 443 19.71 -10.76 -0.78
N ARG A 444 20.62 -10.97 -1.74
CA ARG A 444 20.66 -12.19 -2.57
C ARG A 444 20.88 -13.44 -1.74
N GLU A 445 21.88 -13.41 -0.86
CA GLU A 445 22.21 -14.56 -0.02
C GLU A 445 21.42 -14.55 1.29
N GLY A 446 21.19 -13.37 1.89
CA GLY A 446 20.43 -13.25 3.13
C GLY A 446 18.97 -13.67 2.98
N SER A 447 18.30 -13.35 1.88
CA SER A 447 16.92 -13.83 1.62
C SER A 447 16.87 -15.36 1.48
N LYS A 448 17.90 -15.98 0.90
CA LYS A 448 17.99 -17.45 0.79
C LYS A 448 18.18 -18.07 2.16
N TRP A 449 19.09 -17.52 2.95
CA TRP A 449 19.43 -18.05 4.27
C TRP A 449 18.27 -17.91 5.26
N THR A 450 17.68 -16.72 5.34
CA THR A 450 16.50 -16.46 6.18
C THR A 450 15.31 -17.35 5.79
N MET A 451 15.04 -17.55 4.49
CA MET A 451 14.02 -18.49 4.02
C MET A 451 14.29 -19.93 4.50
N GLN A 452 15.53 -20.41 4.39
CA GLN A 452 15.89 -21.76 4.85
C GLN A 452 15.75 -21.91 6.37
N MET A 453 16.13 -20.90 7.14
CA MET A 453 15.95 -20.88 8.60
C MET A 453 14.46 -20.88 8.97
N MET A 454 13.65 -20.07 8.29
CA MET A 454 12.20 -20.03 8.49
C MET A 454 11.52 -21.37 8.17
N GLN A 455 11.93 -22.05 7.09
CA GLN A 455 11.44 -23.39 6.78
C GLN A 455 11.78 -24.44 7.85
N ARG A 456 12.91 -24.27 8.56
CA ARG A 456 13.25 -25.12 9.71
C ARG A 456 12.42 -24.76 10.95
N LEU A 457 12.30 -23.47 11.26
CA LEU A 457 11.48 -22.97 12.38
C LEU A 457 10.01 -23.37 12.23
N GLU A 458 9.47 -23.32 11.01
CA GLU A 458 8.13 -23.79 10.68
C GLU A 458 7.91 -25.24 11.13
N LYS A 459 8.92 -26.10 10.97
CA LYS A 459 8.90 -27.53 11.34
C LYS A 459 9.41 -27.82 12.75
N GLY A 460 9.87 -26.82 13.50
CA GLY A 460 10.55 -27.02 14.80
C GLY A 460 11.98 -27.58 14.71
N GLN A 461 12.57 -27.69 13.53
CA GLN A 461 13.89 -28.31 13.29
C GLN A 461 15.07 -27.39 13.60
N ALA A 462 14.84 -26.22 14.19
CA ALA A 462 15.88 -25.24 14.51
C ALA A 462 16.30 -25.38 15.98
N LYS A 463 17.50 -24.89 16.32
CA LYS A 463 17.89 -24.71 17.73
C LYS A 463 17.36 -23.38 18.27
N GLN A 464 17.15 -23.27 19.58
CA GLN A 464 16.69 -22.02 20.19
C GLN A 464 17.61 -20.83 19.87
N ARG A 465 18.93 -21.03 19.84
CA ARG A 465 19.92 -20.01 19.42
C ARG A 465 19.68 -19.46 18.02
N GLU A 466 19.06 -20.24 17.13
CA GLU A 466 18.83 -19.82 15.74
C GLU A 466 17.79 -18.70 15.65
N ILE A 467 16.92 -18.54 16.66
CA ILE A 467 15.97 -17.41 16.72
C ILE A 467 16.76 -16.09 16.82
N ASP A 468 17.75 -16.04 17.71
CA ASP A 468 18.60 -14.85 17.88
C ASP A 468 19.53 -14.65 16.69
N MET A 469 20.09 -15.73 16.12
CA MET A 469 20.87 -15.64 14.88
C MET A 469 20.04 -15.12 13.70
N LEU A 470 18.78 -15.54 13.59
CA LEU A 470 17.87 -15.05 12.56
C LEU A 470 17.56 -13.57 12.77
N GLN A 471 17.35 -13.15 14.02
CA GLN A 471 17.15 -11.75 14.38
C GLN A 471 18.39 -10.90 14.08
N GLU A 472 19.60 -11.43 14.27
CA GLU A 472 20.84 -10.75 13.90
C GLU A 472 21.00 -10.64 12.38
N LEU A 473 20.78 -11.75 11.66
CA LEU A 473 20.89 -11.78 10.20
C LEU A 473 19.92 -10.78 9.54
N THR A 474 18.69 -10.68 10.03
CA THR A 474 17.72 -9.69 9.53
C THR A 474 18.20 -8.25 9.73
N LYS A 475 18.90 -7.95 10.83
CA LYS A 475 19.50 -6.63 11.08
C LYS A 475 20.77 -6.37 10.25
N GLN A 476 21.53 -7.41 9.91
CA GLN A 476 22.68 -7.29 9.01
C GLN A 476 22.27 -7.01 7.57
N VAL A 477 21.07 -7.44 7.16
CA VAL A 477 20.49 -7.10 5.85
C VAL A 477 20.00 -5.66 5.84
N GLU A 478 19.24 -5.27 6.86
CA GLU A 478 18.65 -3.93 6.99
C GLU A 478 19.73 -2.84 6.91
N GLY A 479 19.51 -1.82 6.07
CA GLY A 479 20.47 -0.73 5.86
C GLY A 479 21.70 -1.07 5.02
N HIS A 480 21.90 -2.34 4.62
CA HIS A 480 23.05 -2.78 3.81
C HIS A 480 22.65 -3.23 2.40
N THR A 481 21.39 -3.01 2.00
CA THR A 481 20.86 -3.32 0.68
C THR A 481 20.73 -2.07 -0.19
N ILE A 482 20.81 -2.25 -1.51
CA ILE A 482 20.70 -1.13 -2.47
C ILE A 482 19.30 -0.50 -2.44
N CYS A 483 18.29 -1.31 -2.18
CA CYS A 483 16.90 -0.88 -2.14
C CYS A 483 16.16 -1.47 -0.94
N ALA A 484 14.93 -0.98 -0.73
CA ALA A 484 14.06 -1.31 0.40
C ALA A 484 13.57 -2.77 0.43
N LEU A 485 13.91 -3.60 -0.58
CA LEU A 485 13.52 -5.02 -0.60
C LEU A 485 14.21 -5.78 0.55
N GLY A 486 15.42 -5.38 0.94
CA GLY A 486 16.14 -5.95 2.08
C GLY A 486 15.35 -5.83 3.38
N GLU A 487 14.90 -4.60 3.67
CA GLU A 487 14.02 -4.27 4.78
C GLU A 487 12.69 -5.01 4.66
N ALA A 488 12.09 -5.04 3.47
CA ALA A 488 10.79 -5.68 3.23
C ALA A 488 10.79 -7.18 3.57
N PHE A 489 11.89 -7.90 3.37
CA PHE A 489 11.96 -9.32 3.76
C PHE A 489 12.42 -9.53 5.20
N ALA A 490 13.21 -8.61 5.75
CA ALA A 490 13.68 -8.66 7.13
C ALA A 490 12.53 -8.39 8.12
N TRP A 491 11.75 -7.33 7.89
CA TRP A 491 10.73 -6.84 8.82
C TRP A 491 9.62 -7.83 9.19
N PRO A 492 9.09 -8.67 8.30
CA PRO A 492 8.10 -9.70 8.67
C PRO A 492 8.66 -10.73 9.64
N ILE A 493 9.93 -11.11 9.45
CA ILE A 493 10.65 -12.04 10.32
C ILE A 493 10.92 -11.37 11.67
N GLN A 494 11.39 -10.12 11.67
CA GLN A 494 11.62 -9.37 12.90
C GLN A 494 10.32 -9.19 13.71
N GLY A 495 9.19 -8.89 13.04
CA GLY A 495 7.88 -8.80 13.68
C GLY A 495 7.42 -10.15 14.26
N LEU A 496 7.62 -11.25 13.52
CA LEU A 496 7.33 -12.59 14.00
C LEU A 496 8.13 -12.91 15.27
N ILE A 497 9.44 -12.70 15.24
CA ILE A 497 10.30 -12.97 16.41
C ILE A 497 9.86 -12.10 17.58
N ARG A 498 9.61 -10.81 17.37
CA ARG A 498 9.22 -9.90 18.45
C ARG A 498 7.93 -10.30 19.16
N HIS A 499 6.92 -10.72 18.41
CA HIS A 499 5.57 -10.94 18.94
C HIS A 499 5.20 -12.41 19.16
N PHE A 500 5.85 -13.32 18.44
CA PHE A 500 5.54 -14.76 18.43
C PHE A 500 6.78 -15.62 18.72
N ARG A 501 7.82 -15.08 19.39
CA ARG A 501 8.93 -15.89 19.91
C ARG A 501 8.48 -17.08 20.77
N PRO A 502 7.49 -16.95 21.68
CA PRO A 502 7.01 -18.10 22.44
C PRO A 502 6.48 -19.24 21.57
N GLU A 503 5.83 -18.92 20.44
CA GLU A 503 5.36 -19.92 19.47
C GLU A 503 6.54 -20.61 18.75
N LEU A 504 7.58 -19.85 18.38
CA LEU A 504 8.80 -20.41 17.80
C LEU A 504 9.51 -21.36 18.78
N GLU A 505 9.66 -20.95 20.04
CA GLU A 505 10.29 -21.76 21.09
C GLU A 505 9.47 -23.01 21.42
N ALA A 506 8.14 -22.89 21.48
CA ALA A 506 7.25 -24.03 21.70
C ALA A 506 7.36 -25.08 20.60
N ARG A 507 7.49 -24.67 19.32
CA ARG A 507 7.70 -25.60 18.19
C ARG A 507 9.02 -26.34 18.27
N ILE A 508 10.10 -25.64 18.60
CA ILE A 508 11.42 -26.24 18.77
C ILE A 508 11.35 -27.28 19.90
N LYS A 509 10.82 -26.89 21.06
CA LYS A 509 10.70 -27.79 22.21
C LYS A 509 9.87 -29.03 21.89
N LYS A 510 8.73 -28.86 21.21
CA LYS A 510 7.88 -29.99 20.79
C LYS A 510 8.65 -30.96 19.88
N TYR A 511 9.43 -30.44 18.94
CA TYR A 511 10.25 -31.27 18.06
C TYR A 511 11.37 -32.00 18.81
N GLU A 512 12.01 -31.35 19.79
CA GLU A 512 13.00 -31.99 20.67
C GLU A 512 12.37 -33.10 21.52
N GLU A 513 11.17 -32.90 22.05
CA GLU A 513 10.40 -33.92 22.78
C GLU A 513 10.11 -35.13 21.89
N GLU A 514 9.72 -34.92 20.63
CA GLU A 514 9.52 -35.97 19.62
C GLU A 514 10.83 -36.75 19.30
N LEU A 515 11.99 -36.12 19.48
CA LEU A 515 13.32 -36.73 19.30
C LEU A 515 13.90 -37.34 20.60
N GLY A 516 13.12 -37.42 21.68
CA GLY A 516 13.58 -37.94 22.96
C GLY A 516 14.49 -36.95 23.72
N ASN A 517 14.17 -35.66 23.67
CA ASN A 517 14.90 -34.55 24.28
C ASN A 517 16.34 -34.37 23.73
N LYS A 518 16.55 -34.76 22.47
CA LYS A 518 17.80 -34.51 21.74
C LYS A 518 17.63 -33.30 20.84
N GLU A 519 18.59 -32.38 20.87
CA GLU A 519 18.61 -31.24 19.96
C GLU A 519 18.91 -31.68 18.52
N PRO A 520 18.25 -31.11 17.49
CA PRO A 520 18.63 -31.34 16.10
C PRO A 520 20.06 -30.88 15.82
N PHE A 521 20.78 -31.55 14.92
CA PHE A 521 22.08 -31.06 14.45
C PHE A 521 21.92 -29.80 13.58
N ALA A 522 23.02 -29.06 13.41
CA ALA A 522 23.07 -27.88 12.56
C ALA A 522 22.50 -28.17 11.16
N GLY A 523 21.56 -27.34 10.71
CA GLY A 523 20.85 -27.57 9.44
C GLY A 523 19.54 -28.35 9.58
N GLY A 524 19.14 -28.72 10.80
CA GLY A 524 17.88 -29.42 11.08
C GLY A 524 17.94 -30.93 10.89
N TRP A 525 19.13 -31.52 10.92
CA TRP A 525 19.28 -32.97 10.80
C TRP A 525 18.88 -33.68 12.09
N ASN A 526 18.21 -34.83 11.95
CA ASN A 526 17.86 -35.69 13.09
C ASN A 526 19.17 -36.14 13.81
N PRO A 527 19.23 -36.11 15.16
CA PRO A 527 20.35 -36.60 15.96
C PRO A 527 20.89 -37.99 15.56
N ASP A 528 20.04 -38.87 15.05
CA ASP A 528 20.44 -40.22 14.66
C ASP A 528 20.95 -40.30 13.20
N SER A 529 20.92 -39.17 12.46
CA SER A 529 21.32 -39.11 11.04
C SER A 529 22.77 -39.55 10.79
N ARG A 530 23.70 -39.33 11.74
CA ARG A 530 25.08 -39.83 11.62
C ARG A 530 25.14 -41.35 11.73
N ALA A 531 24.33 -41.94 12.62
CA ALA A 531 24.21 -43.39 12.75
C ALA A 531 23.54 -44.02 11.51
N GLU A 532 22.67 -43.26 10.83
CA GLU A 532 22.07 -43.63 9.53
C GLU A 532 23.02 -43.44 8.33
N GLY A 533 24.29 -43.07 8.56
CA GLY A 533 25.28 -42.90 7.49
C GLY A 533 25.10 -41.62 6.65
N LYS A 534 24.29 -40.65 7.10
CA LYS A 534 24.14 -39.36 6.39
C LYS A 534 25.36 -38.48 6.66
N SER A 535 25.92 -37.91 5.60
CA SER A 535 26.98 -36.90 5.68
C SER A 535 26.42 -35.57 6.19
N ILE A 536 26.54 -35.34 7.49
CA ILE A 536 26.15 -34.07 8.13
C ILE A 536 27.37 -33.15 8.15
N SER A 537 27.25 -31.96 7.57
CA SER A 537 28.29 -30.94 7.67
C SER A 537 28.57 -30.65 9.15
N PRO A 538 29.84 -30.56 9.58
CA PRO A 538 30.21 -30.19 10.94
C PRO A 538 29.89 -28.70 11.15
N GLY A 539 28.60 -28.36 11.28
CA GLY A 539 28.20 -27.06 11.78
C GLY A 539 28.58 -27.00 13.24
N MET A 540 29.49 -26.08 13.59
CA MET A 540 29.87 -25.78 14.97
C MET A 540 28.65 -25.33 15.80
#